data_AF-A0A9W7BSN8-F1
#
_entry.id   AF-A0A9W7BSN8-F1
#
_cell.length_a   1.000
_cell.length_b   1.000
_cell.length_c   1.000
_cell.angle_alpha   90.00
_cell.angle_beta   90.00
_cell.angle_gamma   90.00
#
_symmetry.space_group_name_H-M   'P 1'
#
loop_
_entity.id
_entity.type
_entity.pdbx_description
1 polymer ?
#
loop_
_entity_poly.entity_id
_entity_poly.type
_entity_poly.pdbx_seq_one_letter_code
_entity_poly.pdbx_strand_id
1 'polypeptide(L)'
;MISSDLSAPTVEGGADLVLAVAKTCLLESHLQTWSEFMASKESLFRKEALGEGEGGEGEGGESSEYVLGWSQVHEEFEELVQRGIGERLIELGSSMEEFGATIASLAGAPTLTLDASMSEEASQAQAFVEILVGMMEFRAFVDIMKNKAKRDYYFDILGMWRRQLK
;
A
#
# COMPACT_ATOMS: atom_id res chain seq x y z
N MET A 1 -5.87 -38.52 0.58
CA MET A 1 -5.41 -37.64 1.67
C MET A 1 -4.37 -36.72 1.09
N ILE A 2 -4.77 -35.49 0.73
CA ILE A 2 -3.81 -34.46 0.34
C ILE A 2 -3.56 -33.67 1.63
N SER A 3 -2.40 -33.92 2.24
CA SER A 3 -1.90 -33.09 3.32
C SER A 3 -1.35 -31.83 2.66
N SER A 4 -2.16 -30.78 2.60
CA SER A 4 -1.67 -29.45 2.23
C SER A 4 -0.88 -28.92 3.42
N ASP A 5 0.41 -29.25 3.44
CA ASP A 5 1.38 -28.61 4.31
C ASP A 5 1.67 -27.22 3.70
N LEU A 6 0.70 -26.32 3.86
CA LEU A 6 0.86 -24.89 3.62
C LEU A 6 1.68 -24.36 4.81
N SER A 7 2.97 -24.63 4.79
CA SER A 7 3.90 -23.96 5.69
C SER A 7 3.79 -22.47 5.37
N ALA A 8 3.30 -21.67 6.32
CA ALA A 8 3.36 -20.22 6.21
C ALA A 8 4.81 -19.82 5.88
N PRO A 9 5.04 -18.89 4.94
CA PRO A 9 6.40 -18.44 4.64
C PRO A 9 7.09 -18.02 5.94
N THR A 10 8.32 -18.47 6.14
CA THR A 10 9.10 -18.05 7.29
C THR A 10 9.21 -16.53 7.29
N VAL A 11 9.14 -15.89 8.47
CA VAL A 11 9.14 -14.42 8.60
C VAL A 11 10.34 -13.78 7.88
N GLU A 12 11.51 -14.44 7.91
CA GLU A 12 12.72 -14.03 7.18
C GLU A 12 12.53 -14.13 5.65
N GLY A 13 11.97 -15.23 5.14
CA GLY A 13 11.72 -15.39 3.70
C GLY A 13 10.65 -14.43 3.17
N GLY A 14 9.66 -14.08 4.00
CA GLY A 14 8.64 -13.07 3.66
C GLY A 14 9.20 -11.66 3.59
N ALA A 15 10.07 -11.27 4.54
CA ALA A 15 10.72 -9.97 4.52
C ALA A 15 11.63 -9.80 3.29
N ASP A 16 12.39 -10.83 2.92
CA ASP A 16 13.25 -10.80 1.73
C ASP A 16 12.44 -10.65 0.44
N LEU A 17 11.30 -11.33 0.33
CA LEU A 17 10.37 -11.19 -0.80
C LEU A 17 9.85 -9.75 -0.92
N VAL A 18 9.42 -9.14 0.19
CA VAL A 18 8.95 -7.75 0.22
C VAL A 18 10.05 -6.77 -0.17
N LEU A 19 11.27 -6.95 0.35
CA LEU A 19 12.42 -6.11 -0.01
C LEU A 19 12.76 -6.22 -1.50
N ALA A 20 12.73 -7.43 -2.07
CA ALA A 20 13.00 -7.65 -3.50
C ALA A 20 11.95 -6.97 -4.40
N VAL A 21 10.68 -7.06 -4.04
CA VAL A 21 9.58 -6.39 -4.76
C VAL A 21 9.69 -4.87 -4.61
N ALA A 22 9.95 -4.37 -3.40
CA ALA A 22 10.08 -2.94 -3.12
C ALA A 22 11.20 -2.31 -3.97
N LYS A 23 12.39 -2.92 -3.98
CA LYS A 23 13.54 -2.44 -4.76
C LYS A 23 13.23 -2.38 -6.26
N THR A 24 12.48 -3.34 -6.77
CA THR A 24 12.05 -3.35 -8.18
C THR A 24 11.10 -2.17 -8.46
N CYS A 25 10.08 -1.99 -7.61
CA CYS A 25 9.11 -0.89 -7.72
C CYS A 25 9.77 0.50 -7.68
N LEU A 26 10.80 0.64 -6.83
CA LEU A 26 11.58 1.86 -6.70
C LEU A 26 12.37 2.18 -7.97
N LEU A 27 12.99 1.18 -8.58
CA LEU A 27 13.83 1.37 -9.76
C LEU A 27 12.99 1.64 -11.02
N GLU A 28 11.86 0.96 -11.17
CA GLU A 28 10.98 1.03 -12.34
C GLU A 28 10.00 2.22 -12.34
N SER A 29 10.11 3.11 -11.35
CA SER A 29 9.25 4.30 -11.21
C SER A 29 7.77 4.00 -10.93
N HIS A 30 7.40 2.76 -10.56
CA HIS A 30 6.03 2.42 -10.16
C HIS A 30 5.53 3.30 -9.02
N LEU A 31 6.40 3.64 -8.07
CA LEU A 31 6.05 4.55 -6.97
C LEU A 31 5.69 5.97 -7.41
N GLN A 32 6.32 6.47 -8.48
CA GLN A 32 5.96 7.78 -9.01
C GLN A 32 4.54 7.73 -9.58
N THR A 33 4.22 6.69 -10.36
CA THR A 33 2.88 6.45 -10.90
C THR A 33 1.83 6.32 -9.79
N TRP A 34 2.14 5.60 -8.70
CA TRP A 34 1.25 5.45 -7.56
C TRP A 34 1.03 6.78 -6.82
N SER A 35 2.09 7.54 -6.61
CA SER A 35 2.04 8.86 -5.97
C SER A 35 1.20 9.85 -6.78
N GLU A 36 1.41 9.90 -8.10
CA GLU A 36 0.66 10.76 -9.03
C GLU A 36 -0.82 10.37 -9.07
N PHE A 37 -1.12 9.07 -9.10
CA PHE A 37 -2.49 8.57 -9.01
C PHE A 37 -3.17 9.05 -7.71
N MET A 38 -2.57 8.79 -6.55
CA MET A 38 -3.16 9.17 -5.26
C MET A 38 -3.31 10.69 -5.11
N ALA A 39 -2.36 11.47 -5.63
CA ALA A 39 -2.47 12.93 -5.66
C ALA A 39 -3.63 13.40 -6.55
N SER A 40 -3.84 12.78 -7.71
CA SER A 40 -4.92 13.14 -8.63
C SER A 40 -6.32 12.90 -8.06
N LYS A 41 -6.45 11.95 -7.14
CA LYS A 41 -7.71 11.58 -6.49
C LYS A 41 -7.92 12.25 -5.13
N GLU A 42 -6.92 12.96 -4.59
CA GLU A 42 -6.94 13.55 -3.25
C GLU A 42 -8.18 14.41 -2.97
N SER A 43 -8.60 15.23 -3.95
CA SER A 43 -9.73 16.15 -3.78
C SER A 43 -11.05 15.42 -3.48
N LEU A 44 -11.19 14.16 -3.90
CA LEU A 44 -12.38 13.34 -3.62
C LEU A 44 -12.49 12.97 -2.13
N PHE A 45 -11.35 12.86 -1.43
CA PHE A 45 -11.29 12.48 -0.02
C PHE A 45 -11.25 13.71 0.90
N ARG A 46 -10.71 14.83 0.42
CA ARG A 46 -10.60 16.09 1.18
C ARG A 46 -11.94 16.80 1.36
N LYS A 47 -12.81 16.81 0.34
CA LYS A 47 -14.13 17.48 0.39
C LYS A 47 -15.01 16.95 1.53
N GLU A 48 -14.96 15.65 1.80
CA GLU A 48 -15.72 15.03 2.88
C GLU A 48 -15.05 15.24 4.26
N ALA A 49 -13.72 15.21 4.34
CA ALA A 49 -12.99 15.41 5.60
C ALA A 49 -13.16 16.83 6.19
N LEU A 50 -13.45 17.82 5.33
CA LEU A 50 -13.67 19.21 5.73
C LEU A 50 -15.16 19.55 5.95
N GLY A 51 -16.08 18.63 5.69
CA GLY A 51 -17.52 18.89 5.81
C GLY A 51 -18.04 19.96 4.85
N GLU A 52 -17.28 20.27 3.78
CA GLU A 52 -17.67 21.22 2.73
C GLU A 52 -18.62 20.55 1.72
N GLY A 53 -19.73 20.00 2.23
CA GLY A 53 -20.93 19.79 1.44
C GLY A 53 -21.72 21.09 1.46
N GLU A 54 -21.86 21.75 0.30
CA GLU A 54 -22.74 22.92 0.20
C GLU A 54 -24.12 22.56 0.73
N GLY A 55 -24.60 23.34 1.70
CA GLY A 55 -25.77 23.03 2.49
C GLY A 55 -27.00 22.64 1.67
N GLY A 56 -27.58 21.51 2.05
CA GLY A 56 -28.91 21.09 1.65
C GLY A 56 -29.44 20.09 2.68
N GLU A 57 -30.50 20.46 3.40
CA GLU A 57 -31.26 19.53 4.22
C GLU A 57 -31.77 18.40 3.30
N GLY A 58 -31.19 17.22 3.41
CA GLY A 58 -31.52 16.07 2.58
C GLY A 58 -31.21 14.75 3.30
N GLU A 59 -32.25 13.98 3.56
CA GLU A 59 -32.24 12.73 4.31
C GLU A 59 -31.28 11.68 3.70
N GLY A 60 -30.32 11.19 4.49
CA GLY A 60 -29.80 9.81 4.45
C GLY A 60 -29.10 9.26 3.19
N GLY A 61 -28.89 10.04 2.13
CA GLY A 61 -28.38 9.54 0.84
C GLY A 61 -26.89 9.79 0.53
N GLU A 62 -26.31 10.88 1.04
CA GLU A 62 -24.99 11.36 0.59
C GLU A 62 -23.83 10.43 0.98
N SER A 63 -23.88 9.80 2.16
CA SER A 63 -22.82 8.89 2.63
C SER A 63 -22.62 7.67 1.73
N SER A 64 -23.62 7.27 0.95
CA SER A 64 -23.57 6.08 0.09
C SER A 64 -22.82 6.37 -1.22
N GLU A 65 -23.02 7.54 -1.84
CA GLU A 65 -22.37 7.90 -3.09
C GLU A 65 -20.87 8.18 -2.90
N TYR A 66 -20.47 8.80 -1.78
CA TYR A 66 -19.06 8.99 -1.46
C TYR A 66 -18.31 7.67 -1.25
N VAL A 67 -18.92 6.73 -0.52
CA VAL A 67 -18.35 5.39 -0.31
C VAL A 67 -18.23 4.65 -1.63
N LEU A 68 -19.20 4.77 -2.54
CA LEU A 68 -19.11 4.19 -3.89
C LEU A 68 -17.94 4.78 -4.70
N GLY A 69 -17.79 6.11 -4.70
CA GLY A 69 -16.69 6.78 -5.38
C GLY A 69 -15.32 6.40 -4.82
N TRP A 70 -15.20 6.24 -3.49
CA TRP A 70 -13.95 5.81 -2.86
C TRP A 70 -13.62 4.37 -3.16
N SER A 71 -14.62 3.47 -3.18
CA SER A 71 -14.43 2.07 -3.54
C SER A 71 -13.91 1.93 -4.96
N GLN A 72 -14.47 2.67 -5.92
CA GLN A 72 -13.97 2.68 -7.29
C GLN A 72 -12.50 3.14 -7.37
N VAL A 73 -12.14 4.19 -6.63
CA VAL A 73 -10.75 4.67 -6.59
C VAL A 73 -9.81 3.66 -5.93
N HIS A 74 -10.30 2.91 -4.94
CA HIS A 74 -9.53 1.82 -4.31
C HIS A 74 -9.29 0.66 -5.29
N GLU A 75 -10.31 0.24 -6.05
CA GLU A 75 -10.16 -0.78 -7.10
C GLU A 75 -9.15 -0.34 -8.19
N GLU A 76 -9.23 0.92 -8.64
CA GLU A 76 -8.24 1.47 -9.59
C GLU A 76 -6.81 1.45 -9.02
N PHE A 77 -6.66 1.73 -7.73
CA PHE A 77 -5.37 1.67 -7.05
C PHE A 77 -4.86 0.24 -6.93
N GLU A 78 -5.74 -0.69 -6.58
CA GLU A 78 -5.44 -2.11 -6.47
C GLU A 78 -4.91 -2.65 -7.81
N GLU A 79 -5.63 -2.42 -8.91
CA GLU A 79 -5.19 -2.82 -10.25
C GLU A 79 -3.84 -2.21 -10.64
N LEU A 80 -3.60 -0.95 -10.26
CA LEU A 80 -2.37 -0.23 -10.56
C LEU A 80 -1.18 -0.84 -9.82
N VAL A 81 -1.33 -1.15 -8.53
CA VAL A 81 -0.28 -1.77 -7.72
C VAL A 81 -0.05 -3.21 -8.18
N GLN A 82 -1.12 -3.99 -8.40
CA GLN A 82 -1.03 -5.37 -8.87
C GLN A 82 -0.27 -5.48 -10.20
N ARG A 83 -0.51 -4.56 -11.14
CA ARG A 83 0.24 -4.50 -12.40
C ARG A 83 1.71 -4.17 -12.19
N GLY A 84 2.01 -3.28 -11.25
CA GLY A 84 3.39 -2.87 -10.94
C GLY A 84 4.22 -3.97 -10.26
N ILE A 85 3.59 -4.88 -9.51
CA ILE A 85 4.30 -5.95 -8.78
C ILE A 85 4.15 -7.33 -9.42
N GLY A 86 3.12 -7.55 -10.24
CA GLY A 86 2.71 -8.87 -10.71
C GLY A 86 3.76 -9.60 -11.55
N GLU A 87 4.38 -8.91 -12.52
CA GLU A 87 5.46 -9.49 -13.34
C GLU A 87 6.64 -9.91 -12.46
N ARG A 88 6.96 -9.09 -11.45
CA ARG A 88 8.07 -9.36 -10.53
C ARG A 88 7.79 -10.54 -9.61
N LEU A 89 6.57 -10.69 -9.12
CA LEU A 89 6.19 -11.84 -8.30
C LEU A 89 6.36 -13.15 -9.08
N ILE A 90 5.96 -13.17 -10.36
CA ILE A 90 6.14 -14.33 -11.24
C ILE A 90 7.63 -14.68 -11.39
N GLU A 91 8.50 -13.70 -11.63
CA GLU A 91 9.95 -13.91 -11.71
C GLU A 91 10.56 -14.45 -10.41
N LEU A 92 10.04 -14.00 -9.27
CA LEU A 92 10.46 -14.44 -7.94
C LEU A 92 9.82 -15.78 -7.54
N GLY A 93 8.98 -16.37 -8.40
CA GLY A 93 8.33 -17.66 -8.15
C GLY A 93 7.24 -17.58 -7.08
N SER A 94 6.60 -16.42 -6.92
CA SER A 94 5.52 -16.19 -5.97
C SER A 94 4.24 -15.69 -6.67
N SER A 95 3.10 -15.91 -6.03
CA SER A 95 1.80 -15.42 -6.49
C SER A 95 1.35 -14.15 -5.75
N MET A 96 0.38 -13.44 -6.32
CA MET A 96 -0.26 -12.30 -5.65
C MET A 96 -0.91 -12.69 -4.31
N GLU A 97 -1.48 -13.90 -4.25
CA GLU A 97 -2.13 -14.42 -3.05
C GLU A 97 -1.12 -14.67 -1.92
N GLU A 98 0.00 -15.33 -2.21
CA GLU A 98 1.09 -15.56 -1.26
C GLU A 98 1.74 -14.25 -0.80
N PHE A 99 1.91 -13.31 -1.73
CA PHE A 99 2.43 -11.98 -1.42
C PHE A 99 1.48 -11.21 -0.50
N GLY A 100 0.17 -11.23 -0.78
CA GLY A 100 -0.84 -10.63 0.08
C GLY A 100 -0.83 -11.23 1.49
N ALA A 101 -0.74 -12.55 1.62
CA ALA A 101 -0.62 -13.22 2.93
C ALA A 101 0.65 -12.78 3.69
N THR A 102 1.75 -12.59 2.97
CA THR A 102 3.01 -12.07 3.54
C THR A 102 2.82 -10.64 4.05
N ILE A 103 2.22 -9.76 3.26
CA ILE A 103 1.93 -8.37 3.67
C ILE A 103 1.02 -8.33 4.89
N ALA A 104 -0.06 -9.12 4.92
CA ALA A 104 -0.97 -9.20 6.07
C ALA A 104 -0.24 -9.68 7.35
N SER A 105 0.66 -10.66 7.22
CA SER A 105 1.49 -11.13 8.34
C SER A 105 2.45 -10.06 8.86
N LEU A 106 2.98 -9.20 7.99
CA LEU A 106 3.92 -8.13 8.36
C LEU A 106 3.20 -6.89 8.90
N ALA A 107 2.00 -6.59 8.43
CA ALA A 107 1.18 -5.47 8.89
C ALA A 107 0.77 -5.59 10.37
N GLY A 108 0.55 -6.82 10.85
CA GLY A 108 0.21 -7.11 12.24
C GLY A 108 1.42 -7.36 13.14
N ALA A 109 2.63 -7.46 12.59
CA ALA A 109 3.84 -7.63 13.37
C ALA A 109 4.24 -6.26 13.96
N PRO A 110 4.48 -6.14 15.28
CA PRO A 110 5.16 -4.95 15.81
C PRO A 110 6.47 -4.85 15.06
N THR A 111 6.65 -3.76 14.28
CA THR A 111 7.79 -3.44 13.40
C THR A 111 8.75 -4.59 13.34
N LEU A 112 8.66 -5.41 12.28
CA LEU A 112 9.66 -6.39 11.87
C LEU A 112 10.89 -6.26 12.77
N THR A 113 11.14 -7.24 13.64
CA THR A 113 12.43 -7.39 14.32
C THR A 113 13.55 -7.69 13.30
N LEU A 114 13.60 -6.93 12.20
CA LEU A 114 14.81 -6.37 11.64
C LEU A 114 15.49 -5.67 12.82
N ASP A 115 16.55 -6.27 13.32
CA ASP A 115 17.36 -5.78 14.42
C ASP A 115 17.40 -4.24 14.45
N ALA A 116 16.74 -3.68 15.47
CA ALA A 116 16.44 -2.26 15.65
C ALA A 116 17.67 -1.44 16.05
N SER A 117 18.85 -1.77 15.51
CA SER A 117 19.97 -0.85 15.41
C SER A 117 19.83 0.01 14.14
N MET A 118 18.74 0.77 14.06
CA MET A 118 18.64 2.02 13.28
C MET A 118 18.91 1.97 11.76
N SER A 119 18.56 0.89 11.07
CA SER A 119 18.66 0.86 9.60
C SER A 119 17.50 1.67 8.97
N GLU A 120 17.85 2.69 8.20
CA GLU A 120 16.92 3.49 7.36
C GLU A 120 16.06 2.59 6.45
N GLU A 121 16.60 1.44 6.02
CA GLU A 121 15.94 0.46 5.16
C GLU A 121 14.71 -0.18 5.83
N ALA A 122 14.70 -0.34 7.16
CA ALA A 122 13.55 -0.89 7.87
C ALA A 122 12.36 0.09 7.85
N SER A 123 12.63 1.39 8.01
CA SER A 123 11.59 2.44 7.93
C SER A 123 11.07 2.59 6.49
N GLN A 124 11.95 2.43 5.51
CA GLN A 124 11.60 2.45 4.09
C GLN A 124 10.75 1.22 3.70
N ALA A 125 11.12 0.03 4.17
CA ALA A 125 10.35 -1.19 3.97
C ALA A 125 8.97 -1.11 4.64
N GLN A 126 8.88 -0.55 5.85
CA GLN A 126 7.61 -0.34 6.53
C GLN A 126 6.69 0.62 5.75
N ALA A 127 7.22 1.73 5.24
CA ALA A 127 6.44 2.66 4.42
C ALA A 127 5.90 1.96 3.14
N PHE A 128 6.70 1.09 2.52
CA PHE A 128 6.27 0.29 1.38
C PHE A 128 5.14 -0.69 1.77
N VAL A 129 5.30 -1.41 2.89
CA VAL A 129 4.28 -2.32 3.41
C VAL A 129 2.98 -1.58 3.70
N GLU A 130 3.02 -0.40 4.30
CA GLU A 130 1.79 0.36 4.58
C GLU A 130 1.04 0.80 3.32
N ILE A 131 1.74 1.13 2.23
CA ILE A 131 1.11 1.38 0.94
C ILE A 131 0.44 0.11 0.41
N LEU A 132 1.10 -1.05 0.53
CA LEU A 132 0.53 -2.34 0.11
C LEU A 132 -0.65 -2.78 0.98
N VAL A 133 -0.65 -2.47 2.28
CA VAL A 133 -1.83 -2.65 3.13
C VAL A 133 -2.96 -1.76 2.63
N GLY A 134 -2.67 -0.54 2.20
CA GLY A 134 -3.65 0.34 1.54
C GLY A 134 -4.14 -0.17 0.19
N MET A 135 -3.43 -1.11 -0.47
CA MET A 135 -3.94 -1.81 -1.66
C MET A 135 -4.92 -2.93 -1.27
N MET A 136 -4.66 -3.62 -0.16
CA MET A 136 -5.46 -4.79 0.27
C MET A 136 -6.67 -4.41 1.12
N GLU A 137 -6.57 -3.33 1.89
CA GLU A 137 -7.55 -2.94 2.89
C GLU A 137 -8.11 -1.55 2.59
N PHE A 138 -9.38 -1.51 2.20
CA PHE A 138 -10.11 -0.28 1.92
C PHE A 138 -10.03 0.76 3.05
N ARG A 139 -10.06 0.32 4.32
CA ARG A 139 -9.96 1.23 5.46
C ARG A 139 -8.57 1.87 5.56
N ALA A 140 -7.51 1.11 5.33
CA ALA A 140 -6.15 1.61 5.32
C ALA A 140 -5.93 2.56 4.13
N PHE A 141 -6.48 2.23 2.97
CA PHE A 141 -6.49 3.11 1.80
C PHE A 141 -7.07 4.49 2.11
N VAL A 142 -8.30 4.50 2.67
CA VAL A 142 -9.01 5.74 3.02
C VAL A 142 -8.22 6.56 4.04
N ASP A 143 -7.59 5.92 5.03
CA ASP A 143 -6.72 6.61 6.00
C ASP A 143 -5.54 7.32 5.32
N ILE A 144 -4.85 6.64 4.39
CA ILE A 144 -3.75 7.23 3.62
C ILE A 144 -4.26 8.37 2.72
N MET A 145 -5.40 8.18 2.05
CA MET A 145 -5.97 9.18 1.14
C MET A 145 -6.46 10.45 1.86
N LYS A 146 -7.03 10.31 3.07
CA LYS A 146 -7.45 11.44 3.90
C LYS A 146 -6.27 12.15 4.57
N ASN A 147 -5.20 11.43 4.88
CA ASN A 147 -4.03 11.97 5.56
C ASN A 147 -2.90 12.31 4.59
N LYS A 148 -2.98 13.49 3.97
CA LYS A 148 -1.95 14.02 3.06
C LYS A 148 -0.54 13.95 3.66
N ALA A 149 -0.37 14.34 4.93
CA ALA A 149 0.95 14.37 5.56
C ALA A 149 1.56 12.96 5.67
N LYS A 150 0.75 11.96 6.04
CA LYS A 150 1.17 10.55 6.09
C LYS A 150 1.55 10.03 4.71
N ARG A 151 0.72 10.31 3.70
CA ARG A 151 0.98 9.91 2.31
C ARG A 151 2.26 10.53 1.77
N ASP A 152 2.41 11.86 1.91
CA ASP A 152 3.61 12.58 1.46
C ASP A 152 4.87 12.03 2.15
N TYR A 153 4.80 11.76 3.46
CA TYR A 153 5.88 11.13 4.22
C TYR A 153 6.29 9.76 3.67
N TYR A 154 5.33 8.88 3.32
CA TYR A 154 5.66 7.58 2.73
C TYR A 154 6.36 7.71 1.38
N PHE A 155 5.85 8.54 0.48
CA PHE A 155 6.48 8.72 -0.82
C PHE A 155 7.83 9.45 -0.73
N ASP A 156 8.04 10.33 0.25
CA ASP A 156 9.33 10.96 0.50
C ASP A 156 10.39 9.95 0.96
N ILE A 157 10.05 9.09 1.92
CA ILE A 157 10.95 8.04 2.41
C ILE A 157 11.29 7.03 1.31
N LEU A 158 10.30 6.60 0.54
CA LEU A 158 10.55 5.71 -0.58
C LEU A 158 11.35 6.40 -1.70
N GLY A 159 11.12 7.69 -1.92
CA GLY A 159 11.94 8.52 -2.81
C GLY A 159 13.40 8.62 -2.35
N MET A 160 13.67 8.68 -1.05
CA MET A 160 15.02 8.58 -0.48
C MET A 160 15.63 7.21 -0.75
N TRP A 161 14.88 6.13 -0.50
CA TRP A 161 15.36 4.76 -0.73
C TRP A 161 15.78 4.54 -2.19
N ARG A 162 14.96 5.00 -3.14
CA ARG A 162 15.27 4.94 -4.57
C ARG A 162 16.62 5.58 -4.91
N ARG A 163 16.96 6.71 -4.27
CA ARG A 163 18.22 7.41 -4.51
C ARG A 163 19.43 6.65 -3.96
N GLN A 164 19.25 5.85 -2.91
CA GLN A 164 20.30 5.03 -2.32
C GLN A 164 20.59 3.75 -3.11
N LEU A 165 19.62 3.29 -3.92
CA LEU A 165 19.77 2.13 -4.80
C LEU A 165 20.49 2.43 -6.12
N LYS A 166 20.76 3.70 -6.43
CA LYS A 166 21.48 4.16 -7.64
C LYS A 166 22.94 4.43 -7.33
#